data_AF-A0A933RES3-F1
#
_entry.id   AF-A0A933RES3-F1
#
_cell.length_a   1.000
_cell.length_b   1.000
_cell.length_c   1.000
_cell.angle_alpha   90.00
_cell.angle_beta   90.00
_cell.angle_gamma   90.00
#
_symmetry.space_group_name_H-M   'P 1'
#
loop_
_entity.id
_entity.type
_entity.pdbx_description
1 polymer ?
#
loop_
_entity_poly.entity_id
_entity_poly.type
_entity_poly.pdbx_seq_one_letter_code
_entity_poly.pdbx_strand_id
1 'polypeptide(L)'
;MTERARVVGRRMVVAAVVVAQAAFAVRAYHADHKEFGFQMFPEASTWRADVVRVTADGRRVPVDQEWDGYRWNDLVGDRGLADPWVRHHADAGLDNQLAFLRSALDWVAGHTPRDRRTRYLEASVTAWHNADPPEVLRFRSRVREAAR
;
A
#
# COMPACT_ATOMS: atom_id res chain seq x y z
N MET A 1 -13.98 -56.53 4.23
CA MET A 1 -14.58 -55.31 3.61
C MET A 1 -15.03 -55.65 2.20
N THR A 2 -16.31 -55.44 1.89
CA THR A 2 -16.85 -55.62 0.53
C THR A 2 -16.25 -54.59 -0.44
N GLU A 3 -16.14 -54.96 -1.72
CA GLU A 3 -15.59 -54.10 -2.77
C GLU A 3 -16.26 -52.71 -2.83
N ARG A 4 -17.58 -52.67 -2.61
CA ARG A 4 -18.37 -51.43 -2.48
C ARG A 4 -17.87 -50.54 -1.34
N ALA A 5 -17.60 -51.09 -0.16
CA ALA A 5 -17.09 -50.32 0.98
C ALA A 5 -15.72 -49.71 0.68
N ARG A 6 -14.86 -50.42 -0.08
CA ARG A 6 -13.55 -49.92 -0.50
C ARG A 6 -13.66 -48.78 -1.51
N VAL A 7 -14.59 -48.88 -2.48
CA VAL A 7 -14.86 -47.81 -3.46
C VAL A 7 -15.43 -46.57 -2.78
N VAL A 8 -16.42 -46.76 -1.89
CA VAL A 8 -17.00 -45.65 -1.12
C VAL A 8 -15.94 -44.98 -0.25
N GLY A 9 -15.13 -45.74 0.47
CA GLY A 9 -14.03 -45.20 1.27
C GLY A 9 -13.04 -44.36 0.46
N ARG A 10 -12.62 -44.84 -0.73
CA ARG A 10 -11.75 -44.07 -1.64
C ARG A 10 -12.39 -42.77 -2.10
N ARG A 11 -13.67 -42.80 -2.47
CA ARG A 11 -14.41 -41.60 -2.91
C ARG A 11 -14.52 -40.57 -1.78
N MET A 12 -14.76 -41.03 -0.55
CA MET A 12 -14.81 -40.15 0.63
C MET A 12 -13.46 -39.47 0.89
N VAL A 13 -12.35 -40.21 0.76
CA VAL A 13 -11.01 -39.62 0.89
C VAL A 13 -10.76 -38.56 -0.18
N VAL A 14 -11.06 -38.87 -1.44
CA VAL A 14 -10.91 -37.89 -2.54
C VAL A 14 -11.78 -36.66 -2.29
N ALA A 15 -13.04 -36.84 -1.92
CA ALA A 15 -13.95 -35.74 -1.60
C ALA A 15 -13.41 -34.89 -0.45
N ALA A 16 -12.90 -35.51 0.62
CA ALA A 16 -12.31 -34.80 1.75
C ALA A 16 -11.07 -33.98 1.33
N VAL A 17 -10.21 -34.53 0.47
CA VAL A 17 -9.03 -33.81 -0.07
C VAL A 17 -9.47 -32.61 -0.91
N VAL A 18 -10.43 -32.79 -1.81
CA VAL A 18 -10.95 -31.70 -2.67
C VAL A 18 -11.59 -30.60 -1.82
N VAL A 19 -12.40 -30.97 -0.82
CA VAL A 19 -13.02 -30.01 0.10
C VAL A 19 -11.95 -29.26 0.92
N ALA A 20 -10.93 -29.96 1.41
CA ALA A 20 -9.82 -29.31 2.12
C ALA A 20 -9.05 -28.33 1.23
N GLN A 21 -8.76 -28.71 -0.02
CA GLN A 21 -8.11 -27.82 -1.00
C GLN A 21 -8.96 -26.58 -1.30
N ALA A 22 -10.26 -26.75 -1.52
CA ALA A 22 -11.18 -25.64 -1.73
C ALA A 22 -11.24 -24.71 -0.51
N ALA A 23 -11.26 -25.27 0.71
CA ALA A 23 -11.23 -24.49 1.94
C ALA A 23 -9.92 -23.68 2.09
N PHE A 24 -8.76 -24.26 1.75
CA PHE A 24 -7.49 -23.54 1.75
C PHE A 24 -7.45 -22.42 0.71
N ALA A 25 -7.98 -22.66 -0.49
CA ALA A 25 -8.07 -21.64 -1.54
C ALA A 25 -8.95 -20.46 -1.10
N VAL A 26 -10.14 -20.72 -0.53
CA VAL A 26 -11.03 -19.67 0.00
C VAL A 26 -10.37 -18.94 1.17
N ARG A 27 -9.76 -19.66 2.10
CA ARG A 27 -9.06 -19.08 3.26
C ARG A 27 -7.91 -18.16 2.83
N ALA A 28 -7.18 -18.53 1.77
CA ALA A 28 -6.04 -17.74 1.29
C ALA A 28 -6.42 -16.33 0.86
N TYR A 29 -7.67 -16.07 0.42
CA TYR A 29 -8.13 -14.72 0.10
C TYR A 29 -8.37 -13.83 1.34
N HIS A 30 -8.38 -14.41 2.53
CA HIS A 30 -8.51 -13.70 3.80
C HIS A 30 -7.24 -13.79 4.67
N ALA A 31 -6.21 -14.49 4.20
CA ALA A 31 -4.93 -14.61 4.88
C ALA A 31 -3.98 -13.52 4.39
N ASP A 32 -3.14 -13.01 5.30
CA ASP A 32 -2.14 -11.98 4.98
C ASP A 32 -1.19 -12.43 3.86
N HIS A 33 -0.94 -13.74 3.77
CA HIS A 33 -0.08 -14.38 2.79
C HIS A 33 -0.96 -15.34 1.95
N LYS A 34 -1.27 -14.94 0.70
CA LYS A 34 -2.23 -15.62 -0.19
C LYS A 34 -1.66 -16.91 -0.82
N GLU A 35 -1.00 -17.74 -0.01
CA GLU A 35 -0.18 -18.90 -0.42
C GLU A 35 -0.92 -19.93 -1.29
N PHE A 36 -2.23 -20.08 -1.07
CA PHE A 36 -3.09 -21.00 -1.82
C PHE A 36 -4.12 -20.28 -2.71
N GLY A 37 -4.03 -18.96 -2.83
CA GLY A 37 -4.90 -18.16 -3.68
C GLY A 37 -4.45 -18.23 -5.14
N PHE A 38 -5.39 -18.22 -6.09
CA PHE A 38 -5.04 -18.14 -7.52
C PHE A 38 -4.43 -16.78 -7.90
N GLN A 39 -4.64 -15.75 -7.07
CA GLN A 39 -3.89 -14.49 -7.09
C GLN A 39 -2.86 -14.48 -5.95
N MET A 40 -1.86 -15.36 -6.06
CA MET A 40 -0.80 -15.51 -5.04
C MET A 40 0.08 -14.26 -4.90
N PHE A 41 0.01 -13.34 -5.88
CA PHE A 41 0.87 -12.17 -5.98
C PHE A 41 0.10 -10.87 -5.68
N PRO A 42 0.22 -10.31 -4.46
CA PRO A 42 -0.28 -8.96 -4.16
C PRO A 42 0.38 -7.85 -5.02
N GLU A 43 1.41 -8.15 -5.81
CA GLU A 43 2.12 -7.29 -6.75
C GLU A 43 1.24 -6.74 -7.88
N ALA A 44 0.04 -7.30 -8.10
CA ALA A 44 -0.98 -6.69 -8.95
C ALA A 44 -1.63 -5.45 -8.31
N SER A 45 -1.47 -5.27 -7.00
CA SER A 45 -1.96 -4.09 -6.30
C SER A 45 -1.19 -2.87 -6.78
N THR A 46 -1.92 -1.77 -6.92
CA THR A 46 -1.37 -0.51 -7.38
C THR A 46 -1.76 0.60 -6.44
N TRP A 47 -1.02 1.69 -6.46
CA TRP A 47 -1.28 2.84 -5.62
C TRP A 47 -0.89 4.12 -6.34
N ARG A 48 -1.49 5.22 -5.89
CA ARG A 48 -1.15 6.60 -6.27
C ARG A 48 -1.36 7.48 -5.06
N ALA A 49 -0.52 8.47 -4.84
CA ALA A 49 -0.72 9.47 -3.80
C ALA A 49 -0.54 10.89 -4.33
N ASP A 50 -1.56 11.72 -4.12
CA ASP A 50 -1.44 13.16 -4.28
C ASP A 50 -0.92 13.74 -2.96
N VAL A 51 0.34 14.18 -2.98
CA VAL A 51 1.03 14.70 -1.80
C VAL A 51 1.08 16.23 -1.86
N VAL A 52 0.66 16.86 -0.77
CA VAL A 52 0.67 18.31 -0.63
C VAL A 52 1.36 18.73 0.68
N ARG A 53 2.02 19.87 0.65
CA ARG A 53 2.42 20.62 1.84
C ARG A 53 1.25 21.48 2.27
N VAL A 54 0.85 21.35 3.53
CA VAL A 54 -0.09 22.27 4.16
C VAL A 54 0.71 23.31 4.92
N THR A 55 0.63 24.56 4.49
CA THR A 55 1.36 25.68 5.07
C THR A 55 0.68 26.21 6.33
N ALA A 56 1.41 27.01 7.12
CA ALA A 56 0.91 27.60 8.36
C ALA A 56 -0.34 28.48 8.14
N ASP A 57 -0.44 29.12 6.97
CA ASP A 57 -1.60 29.90 6.51
C ASP A 57 -2.73 29.05 5.90
N GLY A 58 -2.62 27.72 5.93
CA GLY A 58 -3.64 26.79 5.45
C GLY A 58 -3.64 26.53 3.95
N ARG A 59 -2.73 27.14 3.17
CA ARG A 59 -2.61 26.80 1.74
C ARG A 59 -2.11 25.38 1.56
N ARG A 60 -2.59 24.74 0.48
CA ARG A 60 -2.19 23.39 0.08
C ARG A 60 -1.37 23.51 -1.19
N VAL A 61 -0.08 23.19 -1.09
CA VAL A 61 0.87 23.31 -2.20
C VAL A 61 1.36 21.92 -2.58
N PRO A 62 1.10 21.44 -3.80
CA PRO A 62 1.63 20.17 -4.30
C PRO A 62 3.16 20.05 -4.17
N VAL A 63 3.67 18.83 -3.94
CA VAL A 63 5.13 18.56 -3.83
C VAL A 63 5.79 18.20 -5.16
N ASP A 64 5.02 18.10 -6.24
CA ASP A 64 5.53 17.93 -7.61
C ASP A 64 6.30 19.16 -8.11
N GLN A 65 6.01 20.31 -7.49
CA GLN A 65 6.73 21.57 -7.67
C GLN A 65 7.88 21.67 -6.67
N GLU A 66 8.97 22.30 -7.11
CA GLU A 66 10.09 22.64 -6.24
C GLU A 66 9.67 23.64 -5.14
N TRP A 67 10.19 23.47 -3.93
CA TRP A 67 9.99 24.41 -2.83
C TRP A 67 11.26 24.63 -2.04
N ASP A 68 11.64 25.89 -1.80
CA ASP A 68 12.78 26.24 -0.94
C ASP A 68 14.10 25.48 -1.32
N GLY A 69 14.27 25.18 -2.62
CA GLY A 69 15.37 24.38 -3.16
C GLY A 69 15.29 22.88 -2.90
N TYR A 70 14.09 22.35 -2.66
CA TYR A 70 13.80 20.93 -2.49
C TYR A 70 12.85 20.44 -3.58
N ARG A 71 13.07 19.22 -4.02
CA ARG A 71 12.15 18.48 -4.89
C ARG A 71 11.85 17.15 -4.22
N TRP A 72 10.60 16.70 -4.33
CA TRP A 72 10.20 15.42 -3.75
C TRP A 72 11.08 14.27 -4.22
N ASN A 73 11.30 14.15 -5.53
CA ASN A 73 12.07 13.05 -6.11
C ASN A 73 13.54 13.05 -5.71
N ASP A 74 14.12 14.22 -5.39
CA ASP A 74 15.51 14.31 -4.88
C ASP A 74 15.60 13.89 -3.41
N LEU A 75 14.49 14.02 -2.66
CA LEU A 75 14.40 13.67 -1.24
C LEU A 75 13.98 12.21 -1.02
N VAL A 76 13.11 11.68 -1.89
CA VAL A 76 12.42 10.39 -1.74
C VAL A 76 12.42 9.65 -3.09
N GLY A 77 13.61 9.37 -3.62
CA GLY A 77 13.78 8.67 -4.90
C GLY A 77 13.76 7.14 -4.80
N ASP A 78 13.95 6.59 -3.60
CA ASP A 78 14.10 5.14 -3.41
C ASP A 78 12.76 4.40 -3.28
N ARG A 79 12.80 3.08 -3.52
CA ARG A 79 11.69 2.12 -3.28
C ARG A 79 10.36 2.50 -3.96
N GLY A 80 10.43 3.05 -5.17
CA GLY A 80 9.25 3.38 -5.96
C GLY A 80 8.41 4.53 -5.39
N LEU A 81 8.98 5.37 -4.52
CA LEU A 81 8.30 6.55 -3.98
C LEU A 81 8.51 7.82 -4.80
N ALA A 82 9.34 7.76 -5.85
CA ALA A 82 9.44 8.83 -6.84
C ALA A 82 8.11 8.99 -7.58
N ASP A 83 7.75 10.23 -7.88
CA ASP A 83 6.54 10.58 -8.63
C ASP A 83 5.25 9.91 -8.09
N PRO A 84 4.92 10.05 -6.79
CA PRO A 84 3.79 9.34 -6.17
C PRO A 84 2.44 9.70 -6.80
N TRP A 85 2.35 10.82 -7.51
CA TRP A 85 1.16 11.24 -8.27
C TRP A 85 0.89 10.39 -9.51
N VAL A 86 1.84 9.54 -9.91
CA VAL A 86 1.64 8.50 -10.95
C VAL A 86 1.15 7.22 -10.28
N ARG A 87 0.38 6.40 -11.01
CA ARG A 87 -0.06 5.10 -10.51
C ARG A 87 1.07 4.08 -10.67
N HIS A 88 1.47 3.47 -9.57
CA HIS A 88 2.59 2.52 -9.48
C HIS A 88 2.12 1.15 -9.01
N HIS A 89 2.90 0.12 -9.33
CA HIS A 89 2.77 -1.17 -8.68
C HIS A 89 3.27 -1.09 -7.23
N ALA A 90 2.68 -1.91 -6.36
CA ALA A 90 3.16 -2.08 -5.00
C ALA A 90 4.25 -3.15 -4.97
N ASP A 91 5.45 -2.80 -5.46
CA ASP A 91 6.57 -3.73 -5.67
C ASP A 91 7.04 -4.44 -4.39
N ALA A 92 6.78 -3.84 -3.21
CA ALA A 92 7.07 -4.40 -1.90
C ALA A 92 5.84 -4.96 -1.17
N GLY A 93 4.71 -5.08 -1.87
CA GLY A 93 3.37 -5.27 -1.29
C GLY A 93 2.74 -3.94 -0.85
N LEU A 94 1.41 -3.85 -0.97
CA LEU A 94 0.66 -2.60 -0.77
C LEU A 94 0.89 -2.01 0.63
N ASP A 95 0.77 -2.81 1.68
CA ASP A 95 0.92 -2.33 3.06
C ASP A 95 2.30 -1.75 3.33
N ASN A 96 3.35 -2.43 2.86
CA ASN A 96 4.72 -1.95 3.00
C ASN A 96 4.94 -0.65 2.22
N GLN A 97 4.39 -0.55 1.01
CA GLN A 97 4.50 0.64 0.19
C GLN A 97 3.83 1.85 0.85
N LEU A 98 2.63 1.65 1.42
CA LEU A 98 1.92 2.68 2.18
C LEU A 98 2.66 3.05 3.48
N ALA A 99 3.29 2.09 4.14
CA ALA A 99 4.14 2.33 5.31
C ALA A 99 5.37 3.16 4.94
N PHE A 100 6.06 2.84 3.84
CA PHE A 100 7.20 3.62 3.35
C PHE A 100 6.79 5.05 2.98
N LEU A 101 5.65 5.24 2.30
CA LEU A 101 5.13 6.56 2.01
C LEU A 101 4.89 7.36 3.30
N ARG A 102 4.25 6.76 4.32
CA ARG A 102 4.00 7.43 5.60
C ARG A 102 5.31 7.85 6.28
N SER A 103 6.29 6.95 6.34
CA SER A 103 7.61 7.26 6.89
C SER A 103 8.34 8.35 6.10
N ALA A 104 8.19 8.36 4.77
CA ALA A 104 8.77 9.40 3.93
C ALA A 104 8.19 10.78 4.23
N LEU A 105 6.87 10.90 4.44
CA LEU A 105 6.24 12.17 4.84
C LEU A 105 6.83 12.71 6.14
N ASP A 106 7.00 11.85 7.14
CA ASP A 106 7.60 12.22 8.44
C ASP A 106 9.08 12.58 8.32
N TRP A 107 9.80 11.87 7.47
CA TRP A 107 11.20 12.13 7.19
C TRP A 107 11.37 13.48 6.50
N VAL A 108 10.63 13.76 5.42
CA VAL A 108 10.65 15.04 4.70
C VAL A 108 10.32 16.19 5.65
N ALA A 109 9.27 16.05 6.47
CA ALA A 109 8.92 17.07 7.46
C ALA A 109 10.06 17.41 8.44
N GLY A 110 10.93 16.45 8.76
CA GLY A 110 12.08 16.65 9.64
C GLY A 110 13.38 17.08 8.95
N HIS A 111 13.51 16.84 7.64
CA HIS A 111 14.78 16.98 6.91
C HIS A 111 14.77 18.08 5.85
N THR A 112 13.75 18.94 5.83
CA THR A 112 13.70 20.15 4.99
C THR A 112 13.81 21.45 5.79
N PRO A 113 14.94 21.74 6.47
CA PRO A 113 15.05 22.89 7.39
C PRO A 113 14.90 24.27 6.73
N ARG A 114 15.11 24.39 5.41
CA ARG A 114 14.88 25.66 4.68
C ARG A 114 13.39 25.98 4.50
N ASP A 115 12.54 24.95 4.48
CA ASP A 115 11.10 25.13 4.43
C ASP A 115 10.60 25.57 5.81
N ARG A 116 10.20 26.83 5.94
CA ARG A 116 9.62 27.38 7.17
C ARG A 116 8.12 27.64 7.08
N ARG A 117 7.51 27.37 5.92
CA ARG A 117 6.10 27.66 5.67
C ARG A 117 5.22 26.44 5.89
N THR A 118 5.73 25.25 5.63
CA THR A 118 4.98 24.00 5.76
C THR A 118 4.78 23.63 7.22
N ARG A 119 3.53 23.45 7.61
CA ARG A 119 3.11 22.94 8.92
C ARG A 119 3.12 21.41 8.97
N TYR A 120 2.66 20.74 7.92
CA TYR A 120 2.74 19.29 7.75
C TYR A 120 2.56 18.92 6.28
N LEU A 121 2.97 17.71 5.90
CA LEU A 121 2.63 17.12 4.62
C LEU A 121 1.38 16.24 4.77
N GLU A 122 0.53 16.24 3.76
CA GLU A 122 -0.64 15.37 3.67
C GLU A 122 -0.61 14.61 2.34
N ALA A 123 -0.81 13.31 2.39
CA ALA A 123 -0.99 12.47 1.22
C ALA A 123 -2.44 11.97 1.16
N SER A 124 -3.09 12.20 0.02
CA SER A 124 -4.33 11.52 -0.33
C SER A 124 -3.99 10.35 -1.23
N VAL A 125 -4.09 9.13 -0.72
CA VAL A 125 -3.68 7.92 -1.39
C VAL A 125 -4.90 7.22 -1.95
N THR A 126 -4.86 6.85 -3.22
CA THR A 126 -5.79 5.90 -3.81
C THR A 126 -5.05 4.58 -4.00
N ALA A 127 -5.55 3.52 -3.37
CA ALA A 127 -4.99 2.19 -3.42
C ALA A 127 -5.96 1.23 -4.08
N TRP A 128 -5.45 0.37 -4.94
CA TRP A 128 -6.21 -0.71 -5.58
C TRP A 128 -5.57 -2.01 -5.15
N HIS A 129 -6.27 -2.76 -4.30
CA HIS A 129 -5.87 -4.10 -3.92
C HIS A 129 -6.38 -5.07 -4.99
N ASN A 130 -5.48 -5.58 -5.83
CA ASN A 130 -5.82 -6.40 -6.99
C ASN A 130 -6.93 -5.77 -7.88
N ALA A 131 -8.07 -6.47 -8.01
CA ALA A 131 -9.23 -6.04 -8.82
C ALA A 131 -10.34 -5.40 -7.98
N ASP A 132 -10.10 -5.18 -6.68
CA ASP A 132 -11.08 -4.57 -5.80
C ASP A 132 -11.27 -3.08 -6.15
N PRO A 133 -12.43 -2.49 -5.81
CA PRO A 133 -12.64 -1.05 -5.92
C PRO A 133 -11.54 -0.26 -5.17
N PRO A 134 -11.20 0.96 -5.63
CA PRO A 134 -10.20 1.77 -4.96
C PRO A 134 -10.59 2.13 -3.53
N GLU A 135 -9.63 2.03 -2.63
CA GLU A 135 -9.70 2.61 -1.29
C GLU A 135 -8.99 3.96 -1.27
N VAL A 136 -9.58 4.95 -0.60
CA VAL A 136 -8.97 6.26 -0.41
C VAL A 136 -8.51 6.43 1.03
N LEU A 137 -7.20 6.53 1.22
CA LEU A 137 -6.55 6.71 2.51
C LEU A 137 -5.97 8.11 2.62
N ARG A 138 -5.90 8.65 3.84
CA ARG A 138 -5.23 9.92 4.12
C ARG A 138 -4.11 9.73 5.13
N PHE A 139 -2.91 10.14 4.77
CA PHE A 139 -1.76 10.17 5.67
C PHE A 139 -1.33 11.59 5.91
N ARG A 140 -0.82 11.84 7.11
CA ARG A 140 -0.25 13.13 7.52
C ARG A 140 1.10 12.89 8.16
N SER A 141 2.05 13.76 7.84
CA SER A 141 3.29 13.83 8.61
C SER A 141 3.02 14.41 9.99
N ARG A 142 3.99 14.27 10.88
CA ARG A 142 4.13 15.10 12.08
C ARG A 142 4.02 16.59 11.77
N VAL A 143 3.51 17.34 12.75
CA VAL A 143 3.45 18.80 12.71
C VAL A 143 4.85 19.37 12.93
N ARG A 144 5.20 20.39 12.15
CA ARG A 144 6.45 21.13 12.23
C ARG A 144 6.25 22.34 13.14
N GLU A 145 6.94 22.37 14.27
CA GLU A 145 6.87 23.49 15.22
C GLU A 145 7.48 24.78 14.67
N ALA A 146 8.42 24.66 13.73
CA ALA A 146 9.10 25.79 13.10
C ALA A 146 8.27 26.49 12.00
N ALA A 147 7.07 26.01 11.71
CA ALA A 147 6.20 26.60 10.69
C ALA A 147 5.71 27.98 11.14
N ARG A 148 5.98 29.01 10.34
CA ARG A 148 5.61 30.41 10.60
C ARG A 148 4.92 31.02 9.39
#